data_AF-A0A523C9M2-F1
#
_entry.id   AF-A0A523C9M2-F1
#
_cell.length_a   1.000
_cell.length_b   1.000
_cell.length_c   1.000
_cell.angle_alpha   90.00
_cell.angle_beta   90.00
_cell.angle_gamma   90.00
#
_symmetry.space_group_name_H-M   'P 1'
#
loop_
_entity.id
_entity.type
_entity.pdbx_description
1 polymer ?
#
loop_
_entity_poly.entity_id
_entity_poly.type
_entity_poly.pdbx_seq_one_letter_code
_entity_poly.pdbx_strand_id
1 'polypeptide(L)'
;MGDATESTVSGVQVQHGDHIDTIESVDFVFRAQRKLSFTYGAIFFAVTLGIPASSVWWKGWYATPIWGGFTANYLFVSLLYYIFLWAMAWTYSKQADKLDLTLETMADEIAAKAGKEG
;
A
#
# COMPACT_ATOMS: atom_id res chain seq x y z
N MET A 1 47.91 9.43 -25.73
CA MET A 1 47.58 10.56 -24.86
C MET A 1 46.26 11.11 -25.40
N GLY A 2 45.10 10.52 -25.08
CA GLY A 2 44.41 10.57 -23.78
C GLY A 2 43.51 11.80 -23.80
N ASP A 3 42.21 11.77 -23.55
CA ASP A 3 41.29 10.72 -23.12
C ASP A 3 39.86 11.21 -23.45
N ALA A 4 38.93 10.29 -23.66
CA ALA A 4 37.54 10.59 -23.90
C ALA A 4 36.91 11.08 -22.59
N THR A 5 36.50 12.36 -22.52
CA THR A 5 35.81 12.86 -21.32
C THR A 5 34.32 12.59 -21.44
N GLU A 6 33.92 11.54 -20.73
CA GLU A 6 32.56 11.11 -20.46
C GLU A 6 31.63 12.29 -20.16
N SER A 7 30.51 12.30 -20.88
CA SER A 7 29.30 13.04 -20.54
C SER A 7 28.68 12.42 -19.28
N THR A 8 29.17 12.81 -18.11
CA THR A 8 28.53 12.47 -16.84
C THR A 8 27.24 13.27 -16.72
N VAL A 9 26.12 12.58 -16.88
CA VAL A 9 24.76 13.07 -16.63
C VAL A 9 24.69 13.52 -15.17
N SER A 10 24.91 14.82 -14.95
CA SER A 10 24.71 15.47 -13.67
C SER A 10 23.21 15.43 -13.36
N GLY A 11 22.82 14.50 -12.48
CA GLY A 11 21.48 14.41 -11.93
C GLY A 11 21.11 15.75 -11.30
N VAL A 12 20.03 16.34 -11.78
CA VAL A 12 19.54 17.65 -11.33
C VAL A 12 19.10 17.52 -9.87
N GLN A 13 19.91 18.02 -8.94
CA GLN A 13 19.56 18.17 -7.54
C GLN A 13 18.76 19.47 -7.38
N VAL A 14 17.44 19.37 -7.26
CA VAL A 14 16.57 20.54 -7.04
C VAL A 14 16.41 20.74 -5.53
N GLN A 15 17.15 21.70 -4.98
CA GLN A 15 17.05 22.10 -3.57
C GLN A 15 15.82 22.99 -3.36
N HIS A 16 14.86 22.57 -2.52
CA HIS A 16 13.71 23.39 -2.10
C HIS A 16 13.76 23.58 -0.57
N GLY A 17 14.41 24.65 -0.10
CA GLY A 17 14.54 24.95 1.32
C GLY A 17 15.63 24.15 2.06
N ASP A 18 15.44 23.92 3.37
CA ASP A 18 16.37 23.26 4.31
C ASP A 18 16.33 21.71 4.22
N HIS A 19 15.52 21.16 3.31
CA HIS A 19 15.46 19.73 3.05
C HIS A 19 16.14 19.40 1.72
N ILE A 20 17.22 18.61 1.77
CA ILE A 20 17.80 17.96 0.60
C ILE A 20 16.86 16.80 0.23
N ASP A 21 15.83 17.09 -0.57
CA ASP A 21 14.98 16.06 -1.17
C ASP A 21 15.72 15.40 -2.34
N THR A 22 16.59 14.45 -2.03
CA THR A 22 17.24 13.61 -3.05
C THR A 22 16.17 12.76 -3.75
N ILE A 23 16.06 12.83 -5.08
CA ILE A 23 15.12 12.02 -5.93
C ILE A 23 15.04 10.54 -5.51
N GLU A 24 16.11 10.00 -4.96
CA GLU A 24 16.21 8.62 -4.46
C GLU A 24 15.31 8.32 -3.23
N SER A 25 15.07 9.29 -2.34
CA SER A 25 14.16 9.12 -1.19
C SER A 25 12.72 8.95 -1.64
N VAL A 26 12.31 9.69 -2.67
CA VAL A 26 10.98 9.70 -3.27
C VAL A 26 10.67 8.36 -3.96
N ASP A 27 11.61 7.78 -4.71
CA ASP A 27 11.42 6.48 -5.36
C ASP A 27 11.29 5.33 -4.35
N PHE A 28 11.99 5.39 -3.22
CA PHE A 28 11.86 4.41 -2.15
C PHE A 28 10.47 4.48 -1.48
N VAL A 29 10.00 5.69 -1.17
CA VAL A 29 8.64 5.96 -0.65
C VAL A 29 7.60 5.40 -1.61
N PHE A 30 7.71 5.72 -2.90
CA PHE A 30 6.76 5.27 -3.91
C PHE A 30 6.74 3.75 -4.07
N ARG A 31 7.89 3.08 -3.98
CA ARG A 31 7.95 1.62 -4.06
C ARG A 31 7.29 0.95 -2.84
N ALA A 32 7.49 1.50 -1.65
CA ALA A 32 6.89 0.97 -0.42
C ALA A 32 5.37 1.21 -0.39
N GLN A 33 4.91 2.43 -0.70
CA GLN A 33 3.49 2.75 -0.79
C GLN A 33 2.78 1.97 -1.90
N ARG A 34 3.44 1.76 -3.06
CA ARG A 34 2.89 0.95 -4.16
C ARG A 34 2.72 -0.51 -3.75
N LYS A 35 3.69 -1.09 -3.03
CA LYS A 35 3.57 -2.46 -2.52
C LYS A 35 2.41 -2.58 -1.52
N LEU A 36 2.25 -1.60 -0.62
CA LEU A 36 1.15 -1.56 0.33
C LEU A 36 -0.20 -1.50 -0.38
N SER A 37 -0.37 -0.52 -1.28
CA SER A 37 -1.61 -0.31 -2.04
C SER A 37 -1.97 -1.51 -2.92
N PHE A 38 -0.98 -2.11 -3.58
CA PHE A 38 -1.20 -3.30 -4.42
C PHE A 38 -1.63 -4.52 -3.60
N THR A 39 -1.02 -4.73 -2.43
CA THR A 39 -1.36 -5.86 -1.56
C THR A 39 -2.79 -5.74 -1.03
N TYR A 40 -3.16 -4.56 -0.53
CA TYR A 40 -4.52 -4.30 -0.06
C TYR A 40 -5.55 -4.36 -1.20
N GLY A 41 -5.19 -3.83 -2.37
CA GLY A 41 -6.01 -3.94 -3.58
C GLY A 41 -6.22 -5.39 -3.99
N ALA A 42 -5.17 -6.21 -4.01
CA ALA A 42 -5.26 -7.63 -4.35
C ALA A 42 -6.14 -8.42 -3.38
N ILE A 43 -6.01 -8.16 -2.07
CA ILE A 43 -6.87 -8.79 -1.04
C ILE A 43 -8.32 -8.38 -1.24
N PHE A 44 -8.59 -7.08 -1.43
CA PHE A 44 -9.93 -6.59 -1.72
C PHE A 44 -10.52 -7.29 -2.95
N PHE A 45 -9.81 -7.28 -4.08
CA PHE A 45 -10.26 -7.94 -5.31
C PHE A 45 -10.49 -9.44 -5.12
N ALA A 46 -9.59 -10.14 -4.44
CA ALA A 46 -9.72 -11.58 -4.20
C ALA A 46 -10.98 -11.90 -3.39
N VAL A 47 -11.25 -11.15 -2.31
CA VAL A 47 -12.45 -11.35 -1.48
C VAL A 47 -13.71 -10.96 -2.26
N THR A 48 -13.71 -9.81 -2.93
CA THR A 48 -14.86 -9.33 -3.71
C THR A 48 -15.22 -10.26 -4.85
N LEU A 49 -14.24 -10.81 -5.58
CA LEU A 49 -14.47 -11.81 -6.63
C LEU A 49 -14.76 -13.20 -6.06
N GLY A 50 -14.27 -13.50 -4.85
CA GLY A 50 -14.55 -14.72 -4.13
C GLY A 50 -16.03 -14.91 -3.81
N ILE A 51 -16.77 -13.82 -3.57
CA ILE A 51 -18.22 -13.86 -3.28
C ILE A 51 -19.04 -14.40 -4.48
N PRO A 52 -19.00 -13.80 -5.68
CA PRO A 52 -19.73 -14.34 -6.83
C PRO A 52 -19.19 -15.71 -7.25
N ALA A 53 -17.86 -15.93 -7.19
CA ALA A 53 -17.25 -17.23 -7.43
C ALA A 53 -17.86 -18.33 -6.54
N SER A 54 -17.84 -18.15 -5.22
CA SER A 54 -18.42 -19.10 -4.27
C SER A 54 -19.92 -19.28 -4.48
N SER A 55 -20.64 -18.23 -4.88
CA SER A 55 -22.07 -18.30 -5.19
C SER A 55 -22.40 -19.17 -6.42
N VAL A 56 -21.48 -19.27 -7.39
CA VAL A 56 -21.64 -20.13 -8.57
C VAL A 56 -21.35 -21.59 -8.25
N TRP A 57 -20.25 -21.86 -7.55
CA TRP A 57 -19.76 -23.23 -7.33
C TRP A 57 -20.34 -23.91 -6.08
N TRP A 58 -20.79 -23.14 -5.09
CA TRP A 58 -21.28 -23.68 -3.83
C TRP A 58 -22.76 -23.39 -3.63
N LYS A 59 -23.62 -24.25 -4.18
CA LYS A 59 -25.09 -24.10 -4.06
C LYS A 59 -25.56 -23.99 -2.60
N GLY A 60 -24.95 -24.74 -1.68
CA GLY A 60 -25.30 -24.68 -0.25
C GLY A 60 -24.97 -23.35 0.44
N TRP A 61 -24.01 -22.59 -0.09
CA TRP A 61 -23.64 -21.27 0.42
C TRP A 61 -24.73 -20.23 0.17
N TYR A 62 -25.30 -20.24 -1.04
CA TYR A 62 -26.28 -19.25 -1.49
C TYR A 62 -27.74 -19.71 -1.33
N ALA A 63 -28.02 -21.00 -1.53
CA ALA A 63 -29.39 -21.49 -1.70
C ALA A 63 -29.97 -22.21 -0.48
N THR A 64 -29.19 -22.46 0.57
CA THR A 64 -29.70 -23.12 1.79
C THR A 64 -30.21 -22.08 2.79
N PRO A 65 -31.53 -21.96 2.97
CA PRO A 65 -32.09 -21.09 4.00
C PRO A 65 -31.86 -21.70 5.39
N ILE A 66 -31.31 -20.90 6.28
CA ILE A 66 -31.10 -21.21 7.69
C ILE A 66 -32.33 -20.78 8.50
N TRP A 67 -32.88 -19.59 8.22
CA TRP A 67 -34.05 -19.06 8.91
C TRP A 67 -34.80 -18.00 8.09
N GLY A 68 -36.06 -18.24 7.73
CA GLY A 68 -36.91 -17.24 7.07
C GLY A 68 -36.37 -16.67 5.74
N GLY A 69 -35.53 -17.43 5.01
CA GLY A 69 -34.85 -16.95 3.80
C GLY A 69 -33.44 -16.41 4.03
N PHE A 70 -32.98 -16.34 5.27
CA PHE A 70 -31.60 -16.01 5.65
C PHE A 70 -30.66 -17.14 5.23
N THR A 71 -29.65 -16.84 4.41
CA THR A 71 -28.63 -17.80 3.95
C THR A 71 -27.25 -17.41 4.50
N ALA A 72 -26.28 -18.33 4.45
CA ALA A 72 -24.91 -18.01 4.84
C ALA A 72 -24.32 -16.88 3.97
N ASN A 73 -24.60 -16.91 2.66
CA ASN A 73 -24.26 -15.82 1.76
C ASN A 73 -24.89 -14.49 2.17
N TYR A 74 -26.15 -14.49 2.60
CA TYR A 74 -26.81 -13.27 3.06
C TYR A 74 -26.08 -12.66 4.26
N LEU A 75 -25.77 -13.44 5.31
CA LEU A 75 -25.00 -12.97 6.47
C LEU A 75 -23.65 -12.39 6.04
N PHE A 76 -22.97 -13.09 5.13
CA PHE A 76 -21.65 -12.68 4.68
C PHE A 76 -21.71 -11.33 3.95
N VAL A 77 -22.57 -11.19 2.95
CA VAL A 77 -22.65 -9.98 2.12
C VAL A 77 -23.25 -8.81 2.90
N SER A 78 -24.25 -9.04 3.75
CA SER A 78 -24.95 -7.97 4.46
C SER A 78 -24.18 -7.43 5.67
N LEU A 79 -23.39 -8.27 6.36
CA LEU A 79 -22.72 -7.88 7.61
C LEU A 79 -21.21 -8.12 7.56
N LEU A 80 -20.77 -9.35 7.31
CA LEU A 80 -19.34 -9.68 7.42
C LEU A 80 -18.50 -8.95 6.37
N TYR A 81 -19.02 -8.74 5.18
CA TYR A 81 -18.35 -8.01 4.12
C TYR A 81 -18.19 -6.54 4.49
N TYR A 82 -19.19 -5.93 5.12
CA TYR A 82 -19.05 -4.57 5.65
C TYR A 82 -17.99 -4.48 6.76
N ILE A 83 -17.99 -5.44 7.69
CA ILE A 83 -16.96 -5.53 8.73
C ILE A 83 -15.57 -5.72 8.09
N PHE A 84 -15.46 -6.53 7.04
CA PHE A 84 -14.23 -6.72 6.29
C PHE A 84 -13.74 -5.41 5.66
N LEU A 85 -14.62 -4.67 4.98
CA LEU A 85 -14.26 -3.38 4.37
C LEU A 85 -13.80 -2.37 5.44
N TRP A 86 -14.50 -2.32 6.56
CA TRP A 86 -14.13 -1.46 7.68
C TRP A 86 -12.77 -1.84 8.27
N ALA A 87 -12.52 -3.13 8.53
CA ALA A 87 -11.25 -3.62 9.02
C ALA A 87 -10.10 -3.37 8.02
N MET A 88 -10.37 -3.53 6.72
CA MET A 88 -9.41 -3.22 5.65
C MET A 88 -9.06 -1.74 5.65
N ALA A 89 -10.05 -0.84 5.70
CA ALA A 89 -9.82 0.59 5.76
C ALA A 89 -9.02 1.00 7.01
N TRP A 90 -9.37 0.43 8.17
CA TRP A 90 -8.69 0.70 9.42
C TRP A 90 -7.23 0.22 9.41
N THR A 91 -6.99 -1.01 8.96
CA THR A 91 -5.63 -1.56 8.89
C THR A 91 -4.79 -0.86 7.83
N TYR A 92 -5.37 -0.48 6.69
CA TYR A 92 -4.71 0.33 5.68
C TYR A 92 -4.26 1.68 6.25
N SER A 93 -5.15 2.40 6.95
CA SER A 93 -4.81 3.68 7.60
C SER A 93 -3.63 3.51 8.55
N LYS A 94 -3.67 2.51 9.45
CA LYS A 94 -2.56 2.28 10.38
C LYS A 94 -1.23 1.92 9.71
N GLN A 95 -1.29 1.16 8.61
CA GLN A 95 -0.08 0.81 7.88
C GLN A 95 0.48 1.99 7.09
N ALA A 96 -0.37 2.85 6.54
CA ALA A 96 0.03 4.10 5.92
C ALA A 96 0.71 5.02 6.94
N ASP A 97 0.08 5.25 8.10
CA ASP A 97 0.64 6.09 9.17
C ASP A 97 2.01 5.59 9.65
N LYS A 98 2.16 4.26 9.81
CA LYS A 98 3.45 3.66 10.20
C LYS A 98 4.51 3.85 9.12
N LEU A 99 4.13 3.76 7.85
CA LEU A 99 5.06 3.92 6.75
C LEU A 99 5.54 5.36 6.66
N ASP A 100 4.63 6.33 6.79
CA ASP A 100 4.94 7.75 6.80
C ASP A 100 5.90 8.11 7.95
N LEU A 101 5.65 7.62 9.18
CA LEU A 101 6.54 7.83 10.33
C LEU A 101 7.93 7.21 10.13
N THR A 102 8.00 6.03 9.49
CA THR A 102 9.27 5.36 9.18
C THR A 102 10.09 6.20 8.19
N LEU A 103 9.41 6.79 7.21
CA LEU A 103 10.04 7.63 6.18
C LEU A 103 10.56 8.95 6.76
N GLU A 104 9.79 9.59 7.64
CA GLU A 104 10.21 10.79 8.38
C GLU A 104 11.50 10.52 9.19
N THR A 105 11.52 9.41 9.93
CA THR A 105 12.69 9.02 10.73
C THR A 105 13.94 8.76 9.86
N MET A 106 13.76 8.12 8.69
CA MET A 106 14.86 7.88 7.75
C MET A 106 15.38 9.18 7.12
N ALA A 107 14.50 10.14 6.82
CA ALA A 107 14.88 11.45 6.30
C ALA A 107 15.73 12.23 7.32
N ASP A 108 15.32 12.22 8.59
CA ASP A 108 16.08 12.85 9.69
C ASP A 108 17.47 12.22 9.88
N GLU A 109 17.58 10.89 9.81
CA GLU A 109 18.86 10.19 9.90
C GLU A 109 19.82 10.53 8.76
N ILE A 110 19.30 10.67 7.53
CA ILE A 110 20.09 11.06 6.36
C ILE A 110 20.58 12.50 6.51
N ALA A 111 19.71 13.43 6.91
CA ALA A 111 20.08 14.82 7.17
C ALA A 111 21.15 14.94 8.27
N ALA A 112 21.00 14.19 9.36
CA ALA A 112 21.96 14.17 10.46
C ALA A 112 23.33 13.60 10.08
N LYS A 113 23.40 12.64 9.13
CA LYS A 113 24.66 12.13 8.59
C LYS A 113 25.32 13.13 7.65
N ALA A 114 24.56 13.75 6.76
CA ALA A 114 25.06 14.76 5.83
C ALA A 114 25.66 15.97 6.57
N GLY A 115 25.03 16.42 7.67
CA GLY A 115 25.54 17.51 8.50
C GLY A 115 26.75 17.18 9.38
N LYS A 116 27.15 15.90 9.49
CA LYS A 116 28.36 15.48 10.22
C LYS A 116 29.59 15.29 9.33
N GLU A 117 29.39 15.22 8.02
CA GLU A 117 30.47 15.05 7.03
C GLU A 117 30.89 16.37 6.35
N GLY A 118 30.24 17.49 6.67
CA GLY A 118 30.62 18.87 6.27
C GLY A 118 31.25 19.64 7.42
#